data_AF-A0A813DK69-F1
#
_entry.id   AF-A0A813DK69-F1
#
_cell.length_a   1.000
_cell.length_b   1.000
_cell.length_c   1.000
_cell.angle_alpha   90.00
_cell.angle_beta   90.00
_cell.angle_gamma   90.00
#
_symmetry.space_group_name_H-M   'P 1'
#
loop_
_entity.id
_entity.type
_entity.pdbx_description
1 polymer ?
#
loop_
_entity_poly.entity_id
_entity_poly.type
_entity_poly.pdbx_seq_one_letter_code
_entity_poly.pdbx_strand_id
1 'polypeptide(L)'
;AGNLIHTSDVSILRGPLEEGAPWLRDAARIDVYLVALQRSPRFDEEGRHYASREERADAAAALGRLVAAAAEQGVHTLVLPPPGAGGASGCRHPAEIARLLREAVLRYGAGIKKVILCREYPGQLHGGRWEDFAHAWGEGLRHPGRTTDALASSLRLKPGYEAAANTFSPGWLRRLGSCSLLLLLLLLLLLKLLLKLLL
;
A
#
# COMPACT_ATOMS: atom_id res chain seq x y z
N ALA A 1 -5.14 23.45 0.31
CA ALA A 1 -4.14 22.50 0.85
C ALA A 1 -4.91 21.42 1.60
N GLY A 2 -4.87 20.14 1.18
CA GLY A 2 -5.75 19.12 1.76
C GLY A 2 -5.66 17.75 1.10
N ASN A 3 -4.46 17.22 0.92
CA ASN A 3 -4.27 15.91 0.26
C ASN A 3 -3.29 14.99 1.00
N LEU A 4 -2.98 15.29 2.27
CA LEU A 4 -2.13 14.48 3.13
C LEU A 4 -2.76 14.40 4.52
N ILE A 5 -2.94 13.19 5.04
CA ILE A 5 -3.31 12.93 6.43
C ILE A 5 -2.16 12.15 7.06
N HIS A 6 -1.73 12.57 8.25
CA HIS A 6 -0.74 11.87 9.06
C HIS A 6 -1.40 11.40 10.36
N THR A 7 -1.23 10.12 10.67
CA THR A 7 -1.65 9.52 11.93
C THR A 7 -0.43 8.86 12.58
N SER A 8 -0.02 9.38 13.73
CA SER A 8 1.14 8.87 14.47
C SER A 8 0.78 7.68 15.38
N ASP A 9 1.79 6.88 15.73
CA ASP A 9 1.70 5.80 16.74
C ASP A 9 0.59 4.76 16.47
N VAL A 10 0.36 4.43 15.21
CA VAL A 10 -0.58 3.39 14.80
C VAL A 10 -0.01 2.00 15.14
N SER A 11 -0.80 1.19 15.85
CA SER A 11 -0.44 -0.20 16.17
C SER A 11 -0.78 -1.16 15.03
N ILE A 12 0.17 -2.00 14.64
CA ILE A 12 -0.09 -3.18 13.81
C ILE A 12 -0.45 -4.34 14.74
N LEU A 13 -1.72 -4.74 14.72
CA LEU A 13 -2.25 -5.75 15.64
C LEU A 13 -2.31 -7.17 15.07
N ARG A 14 -2.26 -7.29 13.74
CA ARG A 14 -2.47 -8.54 13.02
C ARG A 14 -1.29 -8.83 12.10
N GLY A 15 -0.90 -10.10 12.02
CA GLY A 15 0.10 -10.59 11.10
C GLY A 15 -0.42 -10.70 9.66
N PRO A 16 0.41 -11.23 8.74
CA PRO A 16 0.06 -11.45 7.33
C PRO A 16 -1.20 -12.31 7.16
N LEU A 17 -1.98 -12.04 6.11
CA LEU A 17 -3.23 -12.75 5.85
C LEU A 17 -2.99 -14.22 5.48
N GLU A 18 -1.88 -14.50 4.80
CA GLU A 18 -1.44 -15.82 4.36
C GLU A 18 -1.20 -16.76 5.54
N GLU A 19 -0.93 -16.22 6.73
CA GLU A 19 -0.76 -16.93 8.00
C GLU A 19 -2.06 -16.98 8.82
N GLY A 20 -3.19 -16.57 8.25
CA GLY A 20 -4.49 -16.47 8.94
C GLY A 20 -4.65 -15.18 9.76
N ALA A 21 -3.81 -14.17 9.51
CA ALA A 21 -3.78 -12.89 10.21
C ALA A 21 -3.78 -13.08 11.75
N PRO A 22 -2.80 -13.76 12.36
CA PRO A 22 -2.79 -13.98 13.81
C PRO A 22 -2.67 -12.66 14.58
N TRP A 23 -3.13 -12.62 15.84
CA TRP A 23 -2.84 -11.50 16.73
C TRP A 23 -1.35 -11.47 17.08
N LEU A 24 -0.73 -10.31 16.94
CA LEU A 24 0.68 -10.12 17.30
C LEU A 24 0.81 -9.92 18.81
N ARG A 25 1.73 -10.67 19.45
CA ARG A 25 2.05 -10.49 20.87
C ARG A 25 2.77 -9.16 21.12
N ASP A 26 3.72 -8.85 20.23
CA ASP A 26 4.47 -7.60 20.22
C ASP A 26 4.03 -6.77 19.01
N ALA A 27 3.09 -5.85 19.24
CA ALA A 27 2.55 -4.99 18.19
C ALA A 27 3.54 -3.88 17.83
N ALA A 28 4.00 -3.85 16.58
CA ALA A 28 4.81 -2.76 16.06
C ALA A 28 4.00 -1.45 16.01
N ARG A 29 4.68 -0.33 16.24
CA ARG A 29 4.14 1.03 16.07
C ARG A 29 4.68 1.66 14.81
N ILE A 30 3.82 2.33 14.05
CA ILE A 30 4.17 3.03 12.82
C ILE A 30 3.44 4.37 12.72
N ASP A 31 3.97 5.26 11.91
CA ASP A 31 3.23 6.42 11.43
C ASP A 31 2.61 6.10 10.08
N VAL A 32 1.36 6.49 9.89
CA VAL A 32 0.61 6.26 8.65
C VAL A 32 0.37 7.59 7.95
N TYR A 33 0.78 7.63 6.69
CA TYR A 33 0.54 8.77 5.80
C TYR A 33 -0.43 8.36 4.70
N LEU A 34 -1.52 9.11 4.57
CA LEU A 34 -2.51 8.93 3.50
C LEU A 34 -2.38 10.12 2.54
N VAL A 35 -2.01 9.83 1.29
CA VAL A 35 -1.87 10.85 0.24
C VAL A 35 -2.98 10.64 -0.79
N ALA A 36 -3.71 11.71 -1.10
CA ALA A 36 -4.63 11.69 -2.23
C ALA A 36 -3.89 12.03 -3.52
N LEU A 37 -4.04 11.15 -4.51
CA LEU A 37 -3.55 11.31 -5.88
C LEU A 37 -4.73 11.37 -6.87
N GLN A 38 -4.50 11.97 -8.04
CA GLN A 38 -5.50 11.96 -9.11
C GLN A 38 -5.76 10.52 -9.57
N ARG A 39 -7.02 10.09 -9.56
CA ARG A 39 -7.38 8.69 -9.87
C ARG A 39 -6.96 8.24 -11.28
N SER A 40 -7.11 9.11 -12.27
CA SER A 40 -6.90 8.78 -13.68
C SER A 40 -6.20 9.93 -14.42
N PRO A 41 -4.88 10.12 -14.25
CA PRO A 41 -4.13 11.05 -15.07
C PRO A 41 -4.05 10.57 -16.53
N ARG A 42 -3.82 11.49 -17.46
CA ARG A 42 -3.54 11.16 -18.85
C ARG A 42 -2.08 10.78 -18.99
N PHE A 43 -1.82 9.77 -19.81
CA PHE A 43 -0.48 9.29 -20.12
C PHE A 43 -0.34 9.04 -21.62
N ASP A 44 0.89 8.89 -22.08
CA ASP A 44 1.25 8.57 -23.46
C ASP A 44 0.70 7.21 -23.92
N GLU A 45 0.83 6.90 -25.21
CA GLU A 45 0.31 5.65 -25.78
C GLU A 45 0.94 4.41 -25.11
N GLU A 46 2.19 4.52 -24.68
CA GLU A 46 2.93 3.48 -23.98
C GLU A 46 2.58 3.36 -22.49
N GLY A 47 1.85 4.33 -21.92
CA GLY A 47 1.51 4.38 -20.50
C GLY A 47 2.70 4.57 -19.56
N ARG A 48 3.80 5.12 -20.07
CA ARG A 48 5.06 5.31 -19.35
C ARG A 48 5.25 6.73 -18.83
N HIS A 49 4.73 7.73 -19.53
CA HIS A 49 4.88 9.14 -19.17
C HIS A 49 3.54 9.85 -19.02
N TYR A 50 3.51 10.89 -18.19
CA TYR A 50 2.35 11.77 -18.12
C TYR A 50 2.19 12.56 -19.42
N ALA A 51 0.98 12.56 -19.98
CA ALA A 51 0.67 13.37 -21.17
C ALA A 51 0.45 14.85 -20.81
N SER A 52 0.01 15.13 -19.58
CA SER A 52 -0.18 16.51 -19.09
C SER A 52 0.93 16.93 -18.13
N ARG A 53 1.51 18.10 -18.41
CA ARG A 53 2.48 18.75 -17.51
C ARG A 53 1.88 19.11 -16.15
N GLU A 54 0.59 19.48 -16.14
CA GLU A 54 -0.13 19.83 -14.92
C GLU A 54 -0.34 18.60 -14.03
N GLU A 55 -0.83 17.50 -14.59
CA GLU A 55 -1.06 16.25 -13.84
C GLU A 55 0.26 15.66 -13.31
N ARG A 56 1.34 15.79 -14.10
CA ARG A 56 2.70 15.46 -13.66
C ARG A 56 3.14 16.32 -12.47
N ALA A 57 2.90 17.64 -12.55
CA ALA A 57 3.27 18.57 -11.50
C ALA A 57 2.47 18.33 -10.21
N ASP A 58 1.18 18.01 -10.32
CA ASP A 58 0.32 17.67 -9.20
C ASP A 58 0.77 16.40 -8.49
N ALA A 59 1.08 15.34 -9.25
CA ALA A 59 1.65 14.12 -8.71
C ALA A 59 2.98 14.38 -8.00
N ALA A 60 3.88 15.15 -8.63
CA ALA A 60 5.16 15.53 -8.03
C ALA A 60 4.99 16.34 -6.75
N ALA A 61 4.05 17.29 -6.72
CA ALA A 61 3.77 18.10 -5.55
C ALA A 61 3.16 17.28 -4.40
N ALA A 62 2.27 16.32 -4.70
CA ALA A 62 1.71 15.42 -3.71
C ALA A 62 2.78 14.52 -3.06
N LEU A 63 3.64 13.91 -3.88
CA LEU A 63 4.76 13.10 -3.40
C LEU A 63 5.80 13.93 -2.63
N GLY A 64 6.06 15.16 -3.08
CA GLY A 64 6.92 16.10 -2.37
C GLY A 64 6.41 16.41 -0.96
N ARG A 65 5.11 16.68 -0.81
CA ARG A 65 4.47 16.90 0.50
C ARG A 65 4.56 15.69 1.41
N LEU A 66 4.32 14.48 0.88
CA LEU A 66 4.48 13.23 1.64
C LEU A 66 5.87 13.10 2.21
N VAL A 67 6.89 13.22 1.35
CA VAL A 67 8.28 13.00 1.77
C VAL A 67 8.74 14.10 2.73
N ALA A 68 8.40 15.35 2.47
CA ALA A 68 8.73 16.46 3.36
C ALA A 68 8.12 16.26 4.76
N ALA A 69 6.82 15.93 4.83
CA ALA A 69 6.15 15.66 6.09
C ALA A 69 6.80 14.49 6.84
N ALA A 70 7.12 13.39 6.16
CA ALA A 70 7.80 12.26 6.78
C ALA A 70 9.19 12.63 7.32
N ALA A 71 9.96 13.42 6.57
CA ALA A 71 11.28 13.91 7.01
C ALA A 71 11.16 14.83 8.24
N GLU A 72 10.18 15.74 8.26
CA GLU A 72 9.89 16.64 9.38
C GLU A 72 9.51 15.88 10.67
N GLN A 73 8.83 14.73 10.54
CA GLN A 73 8.52 13.85 11.67
C GLN A 73 9.68 12.94 12.08
N GLY A 74 10.86 13.07 11.44
CA GLY A 74 12.03 12.25 11.76
C GLY A 74 11.94 10.80 11.28
N VAL A 75 11.08 10.50 10.31
CA VAL A 75 10.95 9.15 9.74
C VAL A 75 12.27 8.75 9.07
N HIS A 76 12.83 7.60 9.49
CA HIS A 76 14.06 7.07 8.90
C HIS A 76 13.83 6.06 7.78
N THR A 77 12.68 5.39 7.76
CA THR A 77 12.34 4.37 6.76
C THR A 77 10.93 4.62 6.25
N LEU A 78 10.80 4.78 4.94
CA LEU A 78 9.50 4.81 4.26
C LEU A 78 9.18 3.44 3.68
N VAL A 79 7.96 2.97 3.89
CA VAL A 79 7.41 1.76 3.26
C VAL A 79 6.16 2.18 2.51
N LEU A 80 6.09 1.91 1.21
CA LEU A 80 4.93 2.30 0.41
C LEU A 80 4.70 1.35 -0.76
N PRO A 81 3.43 1.21 -1.20
CA PRO A 81 3.11 0.57 -2.46
C PRO A 81 3.65 1.39 -3.64
N PRO A 82 3.67 0.84 -4.87
CA PRO A 82 3.89 1.64 -6.07
C PRO A 82 2.76 2.68 -6.20
N PRO A 83 3.00 3.98 -5.93
CA PRO A 83 1.95 4.95 -5.67
C PRO A 83 1.09 5.15 -6.91
N GLY A 84 -0.08 4.52 -6.95
CA GLY A 84 -1.00 4.61 -8.08
C GLY A 84 -0.47 4.08 -9.41
N ALA A 85 0.72 3.47 -9.47
CA ALA A 85 1.26 2.98 -10.72
C ALA A 85 0.37 1.86 -11.26
N GLY A 86 0.04 1.88 -12.55
CA GLY A 86 -0.62 0.75 -13.20
C GLY A 86 -1.96 0.27 -12.63
N GLY A 87 -2.67 1.10 -11.86
CA GLY A 87 -3.93 0.70 -11.21
C GLY A 87 -3.81 0.45 -9.70
N ALA A 88 -2.60 0.44 -9.15
CA ALA A 88 -2.37 0.22 -7.72
C ALA A 88 -3.17 1.20 -6.87
N SER A 89 -3.72 0.71 -5.75
CA SER A 89 -4.51 1.53 -4.81
C SER A 89 -5.65 2.33 -5.49
N GLY A 90 -6.16 1.83 -6.63
CA GLY A 90 -7.28 2.42 -7.37
C GLY A 90 -6.93 3.62 -8.26
N CYS A 91 -5.66 4.03 -8.34
CA CYS A 91 -5.18 5.12 -9.19
C CYS A 91 -4.40 4.56 -10.40
N ARG A 92 -4.41 5.25 -11.54
CA ARG A 92 -3.85 4.77 -12.82
C ARG A 92 -2.71 5.64 -13.34
N HIS A 93 -1.73 5.90 -12.50
CA HIS A 93 -0.54 6.65 -12.87
C HIS A 93 0.41 5.84 -13.76
N PRO A 94 1.16 6.52 -14.64
CA PRO A 94 2.19 5.90 -15.46
C PRO A 94 3.43 5.53 -14.62
N ALA A 95 4.32 4.71 -15.19
CA ALA A 95 5.56 4.27 -14.52
C ALA A 95 6.45 5.43 -14.06
N GLU A 96 6.41 6.58 -14.77
CA GLU A 96 7.11 7.82 -14.40
C GLU A 96 6.84 8.28 -12.95
N ILE A 97 5.72 7.91 -12.32
CA ILE A 97 5.48 8.27 -10.91
C ILE A 97 6.57 7.74 -9.96
N ALA A 98 7.24 6.66 -10.32
CA ALA A 98 8.41 6.16 -9.60
C ALA A 98 9.56 7.18 -9.58
N ARG A 99 9.84 7.79 -10.74
CA ARG A 99 10.86 8.82 -10.88
C ARG A 99 10.51 10.06 -10.07
N LEU A 100 9.24 10.49 -10.10
CA LEU A 100 8.76 11.63 -9.30
C LEU A 100 8.91 11.37 -7.80
N LEU A 101 8.60 10.16 -7.34
CA LEU A 101 8.80 9.76 -5.95
C LEU A 101 10.29 9.80 -5.58
N ARG A 102 11.17 9.27 -6.44
CA ARG A 102 12.62 9.31 -6.22
C ARG A 102 13.12 10.75 -6.12
N GLU A 103 12.71 11.61 -7.05
CA GLU A 103 13.03 13.05 -7.03
C GLU A 103 12.57 13.71 -5.73
N ALA A 104 11.37 13.39 -5.25
CA ALA A 104 10.87 13.86 -3.96
C ALA A 104 11.74 13.38 -2.79
N VAL A 105 12.09 12.09 -2.74
CA VAL A 105 12.98 11.51 -1.71
C VAL A 105 14.36 12.16 -1.70
N LEU A 106 14.95 12.40 -2.88
CA LEU A 106 16.24 13.06 -2.98
C LEU A 106 16.18 14.52 -2.52
N ARG A 107 15.12 15.23 -2.90
CA ARG A 107 14.98 16.67 -2.62
C ARG A 107 14.53 16.99 -1.21
N TYR A 108 13.56 16.24 -0.68
CA TYR A 108 12.88 16.55 0.58
C TYR A 108 13.14 15.51 1.68
N GLY A 109 13.69 14.34 1.33
CA GLY A 109 13.86 13.22 2.27
C GLY A 109 15.11 13.30 3.15
N ALA A 110 15.47 14.48 3.65
CA ALA A 110 16.56 14.61 4.61
C ALA A 110 16.25 13.74 5.85
N GLY A 111 17.18 12.88 6.26
CA GLY A 111 16.99 11.96 7.39
C GLY A 111 16.29 10.63 7.07
N ILE A 112 15.64 10.50 5.90
CA ILE A 112 15.13 9.22 5.39
C ILE A 112 16.30 8.42 4.83
N LYS A 113 16.62 7.32 5.52
CA LYS A 113 17.77 6.45 5.20
C LYS A 113 17.40 5.31 4.25
N LYS A 114 16.13 4.89 4.28
CA LYS A 114 15.66 3.74 3.51
C LYS A 114 14.26 4.00 2.95
N VAL A 115 14.06 3.61 1.70
CA VAL A 115 12.74 3.55 1.06
C VAL A 115 12.53 2.13 0.58
N ILE A 116 11.42 1.52 0.99
CA ILE A 116 11.01 0.18 0.63
C ILE A 116 9.75 0.30 -0.22
N LEU A 117 9.85 -0.10 -1.49
CA LEU A 117 8.72 -0.21 -2.39
C LEU A 117 8.27 -1.67 -2.42
N CYS A 118 7.04 -1.94 -1.97
CA CYS A 118 6.50 -3.29 -1.90
C CYS A 118 5.26 -3.43 -2.78
N ARG A 119 5.07 -4.63 -3.34
CA ARG A 119 3.78 -5.01 -3.93
C ARG A 119 2.84 -5.39 -2.80
N GLU A 120 1.62 -4.87 -2.81
CA GLU A 120 0.59 -5.23 -1.80
C GLU A 120 0.18 -6.70 -1.93
N TYR A 121 0.15 -7.23 -3.15
CA TYR A 121 -0.16 -8.63 -3.45
C TYR A 121 0.45 -9.06 -4.79
N PRO A 122 0.69 -10.38 -5.00
CA PRO A 122 1.09 -10.91 -6.29
C PRO A 122 0.08 -10.55 -7.39
N GLY A 123 0.55 -9.92 -8.45
CA GLY A 123 -0.30 -9.46 -9.55
C GLY A 123 -0.88 -8.05 -9.37
N GLN A 124 -0.60 -7.31 -8.28
CA GLN A 124 -1.08 -5.92 -8.10
C GLN A 124 -0.85 -5.03 -9.32
N LEU A 125 0.37 -5.11 -9.89
CA LEU A 125 0.69 -4.58 -11.20
C LEU A 125 0.73 -5.74 -12.21
N HIS A 126 -0.10 -5.67 -13.24
CA HIS A 126 -0.17 -6.66 -14.32
C HIS A 126 0.71 -6.26 -15.51
N GLY A 127 1.10 -7.25 -16.33
CA GLY A 127 1.65 -7.03 -17.67
C GLY A 127 2.96 -6.25 -17.72
N GLY A 128 3.96 -6.59 -16.90
CA GLY A 128 5.28 -5.94 -16.94
C GLY A 128 5.36 -4.58 -16.21
N ARG A 129 4.23 -4.06 -15.71
CA ARG A 129 4.17 -2.72 -15.11
C ARG A 129 4.99 -2.58 -13.83
N TRP A 130 5.30 -3.68 -13.14
CA TRP A 130 6.21 -3.64 -11.99
C TRP A 130 7.64 -3.42 -12.45
N GLU A 131 8.04 -4.10 -13.52
CA GLU A 131 9.36 -3.97 -14.13
C GLU A 131 9.54 -2.54 -14.65
N ASP A 132 8.54 -1.96 -15.32
CA ASP A 132 8.58 -0.56 -15.76
C ASP A 132 8.71 0.42 -14.58
N PHE A 133 7.93 0.20 -13.52
CA PHE A 133 7.99 1.03 -12.31
C PHE A 133 9.34 0.91 -11.61
N ALA A 134 9.84 -0.31 -11.43
CA ALA A 134 11.14 -0.57 -10.79
C ALA A 134 12.30 -0.04 -11.63
N HIS A 135 12.19 -0.12 -12.96
CA HIS A 135 13.13 0.48 -13.89
C HIS A 135 13.14 2.01 -13.73
N ALA A 136 11.98 2.66 -13.81
CA ALA A 136 11.86 4.12 -13.63
C ALA A 136 12.31 4.59 -12.22
N TRP A 137 12.21 3.74 -11.20
CA TRP A 137 12.79 3.99 -9.87
C TRP A 137 14.32 3.89 -9.87
N GLY A 138 14.87 2.88 -10.54
CA GLY A 138 16.31 2.59 -10.60
C GLY A 138 17.09 3.52 -11.54
N GLU A 139 16.43 4.10 -12.55
CA GLU A 139 17.03 5.09 -13.43
C GLU A 139 17.51 6.32 -12.63
N GLY A 140 18.83 6.51 -12.60
CA GLY A 140 19.49 7.59 -11.88
C GLY A 140 20.23 7.18 -10.60
N LEU A 141 20.34 5.90 -10.26
CA LEU A 141 21.17 5.42 -9.14
C LEU A 141 22.67 5.44 -9.46
N ARG A 142 23.22 6.64 -9.53
CA ARG A 142 24.65 6.94 -9.35
C ARG A 142 24.81 8.05 -8.32
N HIS A 143 24.35 7.83 -7.09
CA HIS A 143 24.68 8.68 -5.96
C HIS A 143 25.34 7.83 -4.86
N PRO A 144 26.61 8.08 -4.50
CA PRO A 144 27.27 7.35 -3.42
C PRO A 144 26.60 7.72 -2.08
N GLY A 145 26.05 6.74 -1.36
CA GLY A 145 25.64 6.88 0.05
C GLY A 145 24.17 6.64 0.41
N ARG A 146 23.27 6.33 -0.54
CA ARG A 146 21.88 5.94 -0.25
C ARG A 146 21.52 4.64 -0.98
N THR A 147 21.14 3.61 -0.23
CA THR A 147 20.65 2.33 -0.79
C THR A 147 19.16 2.45 -1.05
N THR A 148 18.77 2.34 -2.31
CA THR A 148 17.36 2.28 -2.73
C THR A 148 17.09 0.90 -3.30
N ASP A 149 16.50 0.02 -2.49
CA ASP A 149 16.21 -1.34 -2.91
C ASP A 149 14.75 -1.44 -3.36
N ALA A 150 14.53 -1.70 -4.66
CA ALA A 150 13.26 -2.22 -5.15
C ALA A 150 13.17 -3.69 -4.71
N LEU A 151 12.74 -3.92 -3.46
CA LEU A 151 12.60 -5.26 -2.92
C LEU A 151 11.41 -5.96 -3.60
N ALA A 152 11.72 -6.83 -4.58
CA ALA A 152 10.75 -7.75 -5.17
C ALA A 152 10.20 -8.77 -4.14
N SER A 153 10.79 -8.85 -2.94
CA SER A 153 10.39 -9.77 -1.89
C SER A 153 10.88 -9.30 -0.51
N SER A 154 10.05 -8.58 0.27
CA SER A 154 10.23 -8.55 1.74
C SER A 154 9.02 -8.00 2.48
N LEU A 155 8.06 -8.87 2.74
CA LEU A 155 7.44 -8.97 4.06
C LEU A 155 7.77 -10.35 4.61
N ARG A 156 9.06 -10.68 4.72
CA ARG A 156 9.48 -11.53 5.82
C ARG A 156 9.74 -10.58 6.97
N LEU A 157 8.75 -10.47 7.86
CA LEU A 157 8.98 -10.02 9.22
C LEU A 157 10.27 -10.71 9.71
N LYS A 158 11.14 -9.96 10.41
CA LYS A 158 12.45 -10.42 10.89
C LYS A 158 12.44 -11.91 11.33
N PRO A 159 13.51 -12.69 11.06
CA PRO A 159 13.77 -13.91 11.83
C PRO A 159 13.82 -13.53 13.32
N GLY A 160 12.89 -14.02 14.12
CA GLY A 160 12.73 -13.66 15.53
C GLY A 160 11.32 -13.22 15.94
N TYR A 161 10.39 -13.01 14.99
CA TYR A 161 8.96 -13.06 15.33
C TYR A 161 8.57 -14.53 15.51
N GLU A 162 8.76 -15.04 16.74
CA GLU A 162 8.16 -16.30 17.12
C GLU A 162 6.65 -16.10 17.16
N ALA A 163 5.95 -16.67 16.18
CA ALA A 163 4.52 -16.87 16.29
C ALA A 163 4.27 -17.51 17.65
N ALA A 164 3.38 -16.89 18.44
CA ALA A 164 2.79 -17.51 19.60
C ALA A 164 2.49 -18.98 19.26
N ALA A 165 3.19 -19.92 19.88
CA ALA A 165 2.85 -21.33 19.82
C ALA A 165 1.50 -21.51 20.53
N ASN A 166 0.44 -21.10 19.85
CA ASN A 166 -0.90 -21.47 20.18
C ASN A 166 -1.02 -22.87 19.58
N THR A 167 -0.87 -23.87 20.45
CA THR A 167 -1.45 -25.20 20.27
C THR A 167 -2.94 -25.04 20.00
N PHE A 168 -3.28 -24.72 18.76
CA PHE A 168 -4.65 -24.74 18.29
C PHE A 168 -4.98 -26.14 17.84
N SER A 169 -5.69 -26.85 18.73
CA SER A 169 -6.43 -28.07 18.42
C SER A 169 -7.23 -27.88 17.12
N PRO A 170 -7.15 -28.79 16.12
CA PRO A 170 -7.80 -28.62 14.80
C PRO A 170 -9.35 -28.63 14.79
N GLY A 171 -10.01 -28.53 15.95
CA GLY A 171 -11.43 -28.86 16.10
C GLY A 171 -12.46 -27.85 15.57
N TRP A 172 -12.07 -26.66 15.10
CA TRP A 172 -13.02 -25.54 14.93
C TRP A 172 -13.30 -25.16 13.47
N LEU A 173 -12.44 -25.58 12.55
CA LEU A 173 -12.70 -25.42 11.11
C LEU A 173 -13.81 -26.34 10.59
N ARG A 174 -14.37 -27.24 11.42
CA ARG A 174 -15.59 -28.01 11.09
C ARG A 174 -16.91 -27.38 11.54
N ARG A 175 -16.92 -26.20 12.18
CA ARG A 175 -18.17 -25.59 12.71
C ARG A 175 -18.60 -24.24 12.10
N LEU A 176 -17.88 -23.69 11.12
CA LEU A 176 -18.26 -22.42 10.47
C LEU A 176 -18.65 -22.53 8.99
N GLY A 177 -18.80 -23.75 8.46
CA GLY A 177 -19.25 -23.99 7.08
C GLY A 177 -20.76 -23.91 6.85
N SER A 178 -21.58 -23.62 7.87
CA SER A 178 -23.05 -23.69 7.73
C SER A 178 -23.81 -22.49 8.32
N CYS A 179 -23.18 -21.63 9.13
CA CYS A 179 -23.89 -20.51 9.78
C CYS A 179 -24.04 -19.28 8.89
N SER A 180 -23.09 -18.99 7.99
CA SER A 180 -23.17 -17.78 7.15
C SER A 180 -24.24 -17.86 6.06
N LEU A 181 -24.50 -19.06 5.51
CA LEU A 181 -25.55 -19.28 4.52
C LEU A 181 -26.95 -19.23 5.14
N LEU A 182 -27.11 -19.77 6.35
CA LEU A 182 -28.38 -19.75 7.08
C LEU A 182 -28.76 -18.34 7.52
N LEU A 183 -27.80 -17.54 8.00
CA LEU A 183 -28.05 -16.14 8.34
C LEU A 183 -28.43 -15.30 7.11
N LEU A 184 -27.75 -15.52 5.97
CA LEU A 184 -28.06 -14.82 4.72
C LEU A 184 -29.46 -15.18 4.20
N LEU A 185 -29.85 -16.47 4.26
CA LEU A 185 -31.19 -16.93 3.90
C LEU A 185 -32.28 -16.36 4.81
N LEU A 186 -32.04 -16.29 6.12
CA LEU A 186 -32.98 -15.69 7.07
C LEU A 186 -33.15 -14.19 6.83
N LEU A 187 -32.07 -13.48 6.53
CA LEU A 187 -32.11 -12.04 6.22
C LEU A 187 -32.91 -11.76 4.94
N LEU A 188 -32.72 -12.58 3.91
CA LEU A 188 -33.46 -12.47 2.64
C LEU A 188 -34.95 -12.80 2.80
N LEU A 189 -35.31 -13.77 3.65
CA LEU A 189 -36.71 -14.10 3.95
C LEU A 189 -37.41 -12.98 4.73
N LEU A 190 -36.73 -12.40 5.73
CA LEU A 190 -37.24 -11.25 6.49
C LEU A 190 -37.45 -10.02 5.60
N LEU A 191 -36.52 -9.74 4.68
CA LEU A 191 -36.64 -8.63 3.74
C LEU A 191 -37.84 -8.82 2.79
N LYS A 192 -38.09 -10.06 2.33
CA LYS A 192 -39.27 -10.38 1.50
C LYS A 192 -40.59 -10.22 2.24
N LEU A 193 -40.62 -10.55 3.55
CA LEU A 193 -41.81 -10.41 4.37
C LEU A 193 -42.15 -8.94 4.65
N LEU A 194 -41.13 -8.12 4.93
CA LEU A 194 -41.25 -6.68 5.12
C LEU A 194 -41.75 -5.97 3.85
N LEU A 195 -41.26 -6.36 2.67
CA LEU A 195 -41.75 -5.80 1.41
C LEU A 195 -43.23 -6.10 1.15
N LYS A 196 -43.73 -7.27 1.58
CA LYS A 196 -45.15 -7.65 1.45
C LYS A 196 -46.08 -6.93 2.43
N LEU A 197 -45.55 -6.35 3.49
CA LEU A 197 -46.34 -5.58 4.46
C LEU A 197 -46.38 -4.07 4.12
N LEU A 198 -45.54 -3.63 3.18
CA LEU A 198 -45.44 -2.24 2.74
C LEU A 198 -46.13 -1.97 1.38
N LEU A 199 -46.75 -2.99 0.78
CA LEU A 199 -47.53 -2.95 -0.45
C LEU A 199 -48.93 -3.49 -0.17
#